data_AF-D7KDL6-F1
#
_entry.id   AF-D7KDL6-F1
#
_cell.length_a   1.000
_cell.length_b   1.000
_cell.length_c   1.000
_cell.angle_alpha   90.00
_cell.angle_beta   90.00
_cell.angle_gamma   90.00
#
_symmetry.space_group_name_H-M   'P 1'
#
loop_
_entity.id
_entity.type
_entity.pdbx_description
1 polymer ?
#
loop_
_entity_poly.entity_id
_entity_poly.type
_entity_poly.pdbx_seq_one_letter_code
_entity_poly.pdbx_strand_id
1 'polypeptide(L)'
;MAGATASGGNRTFSNSPLIENSDSNQIVVPEKKSWKNFFSYLGPGFLVSIAYIDPGNSLVIQSLAANLGVVTGKHLAEHCRTEYSKVPNFMLWVVAEITVVACDIPEVCNASDLSPEDRESCQDLDLNKASFLLRNVVDKWSSKLFAIALLASGQSSTITGTYAGQYVMQGFLDLRLEPWLRNLLTRCLAIIPSLIVSLIGGSAGAGKLIIIASMILSFELPFALVPLLKFTSSKTKMGSHANSLVISSVTWIIGGLIMGINIYYLVSSFIKLLLHSHMNLAAIVFLGLLGFSGIAIYLAAIGYLVLRKNRESTHCKHAVT
;
A
#
# COMPACT_ATOMS: atom_id res chain seq x y z
N MET A 1 -61.42 6.46 17.34
CA MET A 1 -60.85 6.34 18.69
C MET A 1 -60.65 4.85 18.93
N ALA A 2 -59.43 4.30 18.88
CA ALA A 2 -58.27 4.49 19.76
C ALA A 2 -58.44 3.74 21.10
N GLY A 3 -57.50 2.85 21.45
CA GLY A 3 -57.50 2.14 22.75
C GLY A 3 -56.62 0.89 22.82
N ALA A 4 -55.38 1.02 23.27
CA ALA A 4 -54.38 -0.05 23.40
C ALA A 4 -53.32 0.36 24.47
N THR A 5 -52.45 -0.50 25.03
CA THR A 5 -52.14 -1.93 24.81
C THR A 5 -51.52 -2.50 26.11
N ALA A 6 -51.72 -3.78 26.47
CA ALA A 6 -50.90 -4.39 27.54
C ALA A 6 -50.79 -5.94 27.52
N SER A 7 -49.58 -6.45 27.28
CA SER A 7 -49.04 -7.62 28.01
C SER A 7 -47.50 -7.61 27.95
N GLY A 8 -46.86 -7.99 29.06
CA GLY A 8 -45.45 -7.75 29.34
C GLY A 8 -44.50 -8.81 28.78
N GLY A 9 -43.27 -8.36 28.48
CA GLY A 9 -42.24 -9.16 27.82
C GLY A 9 -41.61 -10.28 28.64
N ASN A 10 -40.92 -11.13 27.89
CA ASN A 10 -39.95 -12.10 28.40
C ASN A 10 -38.62 -11.81 27.68
N ARG A 11 -37.54 -11.55 28.41
CA ARG A 11 -36.27 -11.07 27.83
C ARG A 11 -35.38 -12.23 27.41
N THR A 12 -35.53 -12.70 26.17
CA THR A 12 -34.50 -13.49 25.49
C THR A 12 -33.39 -12.57 24.96
N PHE A 13 -32.15 -12.86 25.29
CA PHE A 13 -30.99 -12.20 24.68
C PHE A 13 -30.91 -12.62 23.20
N SER A 14 -31.36 -11.76 22.30
CA SER A 14 -31.25 -12.00 20.86
C SER A 14 -29.81 -11.73 20.42
N ASN A 15 -29.14 -12.75 19.87
CA ASN A 15 -27.90 -12.60 19.11
C ASN A 15 -28.22 -12.00 17.73
N SER A 16 -28.73 -10.77 17.71
CA SER A 16 -28.98 -10.01 16.49
C SER A 16 -27.66 -9.39 16.00
N PRO A 17 -27.22 -9.62 14.75
CA PRO A 17 -26.05 -8.93 14.22
C PRO A 17 -26.37 -7.44 14.05
N LEU A 18 -25.57 -6.57 14.68
CA LEU A 18 -25.79 -5.11 14.70
C LEU A 18 -25.42 -4.37 13.40
N ILE A 19 -25.44 -5.06 12.24
CA ILE A 19 -25.34 -4.43 10.91
C ILE A 19 -26.25 -5.19 9.92
N GLU A 20 -27.57 -5.06 10.09
CA GLU A 20 -28.53 -5.19 8.98
C GLU A 20 -28.91 -3.78 8.52
N ASN A 21 -27.96 -3.08 7.90
CA ASN A 21 -28.13 -1.91 7.03
C ASN A 21 -26.76 -1.47 6.49
N SER A 22 -26.14 -2.38 5.73
CA SER A 22 -25.17 -2.01 4.72
C SER A 22 -25.54 -2.81 3.50
N ASP A 23 -26.40 -2.21 2.66
CA ASP A 23 -26.70 -2.74 1.35
C ASP A 23 -25.38 -3.10 0.69
N SER A 24 -25.21 -4.39 0.45
CA SER A 24 -24.24 -4.89 -0.50
C SER A 24 -24.69 -4.42 -1.87
N ASN A 25 -24.40 -3.16 -2.18
CA ASN A 25 -24.46 -2.57 -3.50
C ASN A 25 -23.45 -3.33 -4.37
N GLN A 26 -23.90 -4.49 -4.86
CA GLN A 26 -23.52 -4.94 -6.19
C GLN A 26 -23.57 -3.72 -7.10
N ILE A 27 -22.53 -3.55 -7.91
CA ILE A 27 -22.52 -2.51 -8.92
C ILE A 27 -23.56 -2.92 -9.97
N VAL A 28 -24.80 -2.49 -9.77
CA VAL A 28 -25.89 -2.64 -10.74
C VAL A 28 -25.48 -1.82 -11.96
N VAL A 29 -25.00 -2.50 -13.00
CA VAL A 29 -24.53 -1.87 -14.25
C VAL A 29 -25.74 -1.25 -14.96
N PRO A 30 -25.88 0.09 -14.99
CA PRO A 30 -27.08 0.70 -15.56
C PRO A 30 -26.93 0.80 -17.09
N GLU A 31 -27.89 0.28 -17.86
CA GLU A 31 -27.86 0.28 -19.33
C GLU A 31 -27.67 1.67 -19.98
N LYS A 32 -27.95 2.76 -19.27
CA LYS A 32 -27.93 4.12 -19.82
C LYS A 32 -26.67 4.88 -19.41
N LYS A 33 -25.91 5.34 -20.41
CA LYS A 33 -24.83 6.33 -20.24
C LYS A 33 -25.40 7.63 -19.67
N SER A 34 -25.26 7.81 -18.36
CA SER A 34 -25.57 9.03 -17.63
C SER A 34 -24.33 9.52 -16.91
N TRP A 35 -24.06 10.83 -16.94
CA TRP A 35 -22.92 11.44 -16.24
C TRP A 35 -23.00 11.18 -14.72
N LYS A 36 -24.20 11.03 -14.15
CA LYS A 36 -24.38 10.66 -12.73
C LYS A 36 -23.75 9.31 -12.40
N ASN A 37 -23.79 8.34 -13.32
CA ASN A 37 -23.17 7.03 -13.13
C ASN A 37 -21.64 7.16 -13.17
N PHE A 38 -21.10 7.99 -14.08
CA PHE A 38 -19.67 8.31 -14.12
C PHE A 38 -19.17 8.90 -12.79
N PHE A 39 -19.90 9.84 -12.19
CA PHE A 39 -19.56 10.39 -10.86
C PHE A 39 -19.60 9.33 -9.75
N SER A 40 -20.49 8.33 -9.80
CA SER A 40 -20.50 7.22 -8.84
C SER A 40 -19.25 6.32 -8.94
N TYR A 41 -18.65 6.19 -10.11
CA TYR A 41 -17.40 5.43 -10.32
C TYR A 41 -16.13 6.21 -9.95
N LEU A 42 -16.22 7.54 -9.78
CA LEU A 42 -15.05 8.34 -9.43
C LEU A 42 -14.53 8.08 -8.01
N GLY A 43 -15.35 7.63 -7.04
CA GLY A 43 -14.91 7.45 -5.65
C GLY A 43 -13.60 6.64 -5.49
N PRO A 44 -13.54 5.38 -5.95
CA PRO A 44 -12.31 4.58 -5.88
C PRO A 44 -11.18 5.11 -6.76
N GLY A 45 -11.49 5.57 -7.98
CA GLY A 45 -10.48 6.10 -8.91
C GLY A 45 -9.85 7.42 -8.43
N PHE A 46 -10.62 8.26 -7.75
CA PHE A 46 -10.18 9.52 -7.15
C PHE A 46 -9.27 9.26 -5.96
N LEU A 47 -9.63 8.36 -5.03
CA LEU A 47 -8.74 7.99 -3.91
C LEU A 47 -7.39 7.47 -4.40
N VAL A 48 -7.39 6.59 -5.40
CA VAL A 48 -6.15 6.10 -6.05
C VAL A 48 -5.38 7.23 -6.75
N SER A 49 -6.05 8.26 -7.27
CA SER A 49 -5.42 9.40 -7.94
C SER A 49 -4.83 10.43 -6.97
N ILE A 50 -5.45 10.73 -5.83
CA ILE A 50 -4.86 11.67 -4.84
C ILE A 50 -3.67 11.04 -4.12
N ALA A 51 -3.66 9.71 -3.96
CA ALA A 51 -2.48 8.97 -3.51
C ALA A 51 -1.30 9.03 -4.51
N TYR A 52 -1.50 9.64 -5.69
CA TYR A 52 -0.56 9.66 -6.82
C TYR A 52 -0.14 11.08 -7.26
N ILE A 53 -0.22 12.05 -6.34
CA ILE A 53 0.52 13.32 -6.48
C ILE A 53 2.04 13.10 -6.30
N ASP A 54 2.43 11.94 -5.78
CA ASP A 54 3.82 11.46 -5.76
C ASP A 54 4.31 11.10 -7.19
N PRO A 55 5.46 11.62 -7.66
CA PRO A 55 5.78 11.62 -9.09
C PRO A 55 6.43 10.30 -9.56
N GLY A 56 5.62 9.28 -9.83
CA GLY A 56 6.15 8.12 -10.57
C GLY A 56 5.30 6.86 -10.68
N ASN A 57 4.91 6.57 -11.92
CA ASN A 57 4.98 5.22 -12.49
C ASN A 57 4.07 4.11 -11.89
N SER A 58 2.77 4.12 -12.23
CA SER A 58 2.11 2.99 -12.94
C SER A 58 0.56 3.04 -12.96
N LEU A 59 -0.03 3.96 -13.74
CA LEU A 59 -1.46 3.91 -14.10
C LEU A 59 -1.88 2.53 -14.66
N VAL A 60 -0.98 1.86 -15.37
CA VAL A 60 -1.20 0.52 -15.92
C VAL A 60 -1.42 -0.53 -14.83
N ILE A 61 -0.55 -0.56 -13.81
CA ILE A 61 -0.65 -1.54 -12.70
C ILE A 61 -1.88 -1.25 -11.82
N GLN A 62 -2.22 0.03 -11.61
CA GLN A 62 -3.46 0.41 -10.95
C GLN A 62 -4.70 -0.05 -11.73
N SER A 63 -4.70 0.14 -13.06
CA SER A 63 -5.79 -0.33 -13.93
C SER A 63 -5.95 -1.85 -13.85
N LEU A 64 -4.85 -2.60 -13.76
CA LEU A 64 -4.89 -4.04 -13.51
C LEU A 64 -5.51 -4.39 -12.15
N ALA A 65 -5.15 -3.67 -11.08
CA ALA A 65 -5.72 -3.89 -9.74
C ALA A 65 -7.22 -3.57 -9.69
N ALA A 66 -7.63 -2.46 -10.30
CA ALA A 66 -9.02 -2.07 -10.45
C ALA A 66 -9.81 -3.09 -11.28
N ASN A 67 -9.28 -3.53 -12.42
CA ASN A 67 -9.90 -4.55 -13.27
C ASN A 67 -10.02 -5.89 -12.52
N LEU A 68 -9.02 -6.29 -11.72
CA LEU A 68 -9.11 -7.48 -10.87
C LEU A 68 -10.27 -7.38 -9.88
N GLY A 69 -10.39 -6.24 -9.19
CA GLY A 69 -11.49 -5.96 -8.27
C GLY A 69 -12.86 -6.00 -8.94
N VAL A 70 -13.02 -5.28 -10.06
CA VAL A 70 -14.30 -5.16 -10.79
C VAL A 70 -14.73 -6.47 -11.44
N VAL A 71 -13.81 -7.23 -12.05
CA VAL A 71 -14.13 -8.48 -12.75
C VAL A 71 -14.41 -9.63 -11.77
N THR A 72 -13.66 -9.71 -10.67
CA THR A 72 -13.74 -10.87 -9.76
C THR A 72 -14.58 -10.62 -8.50
N GLY A 73 -14.99 -9.37 -8.26
CA GLY A 73 -15.68 -8.94 -7.04
C GLY A 73 -14.81 -9.01 -5.78
N LYS A 74 -13.50 -9.21 -5.92
CA LYS A 74 -12.55 -9.44 -4.81
C LYS A 74 -11.27 -8.66 -5.01
N HIS A 75 -10.69 -8.15 -3.93
CA HIS A 75 -9.42 -7.44 -3.98
C HIS A 75 -8.22 -8.42 -3.94
N LEU A 76 -7.04 -7.89 -4.28
CA LEU A 76 -5.81 -8.68 -4.45
C LEU A 76 -5.48 -9.55 -3.22
N ALA A 77 -5.62 -9.01 -2.01
CA ALA A 77 -5.35 -9.71 -0.76
C ALA A 77 -6.27 -10.92 -0.54
N GLU A 78 -7.57 -10.85 -0.89
CA GLU A 78 -8.48 -12.01 -0.83
C GLU A 78 -8.12 -13.10 -1.86
N HIS A 79 -7.65 -12.68 -3.03
CA HIS A 79 -7.08 -13.61 -4.02
C HIS A 79 -5.83 -14.30 -3.45
N CYS A 80 -4.91 -13.56 -2.84
CA CYS A 80 -3.75 -14.12 -2.14
C CYS A 80 -4.16 -15.12 -1.04
N ARG A 81 -5.17 -14.81 -0.22
CA ARG A 81 -5.71 -15.70 0.82
C ARG A 81 -6.31 -17.00 0.29
N THR A 82 -7.03 -16.94 -0.82
CA THR A 82 -7.64 -18.15 -1.42
C THR A 82 -6.62 -19.00 -2.19
N GLU A 83 -5.56 -18.38 -2.70
CA GLU A 83 -4.55 -19.02 -3.56
C GLU A 83 -3.37 -19.62 -2.77
N TYR A 84 -2.86 -18.87 -1.79
CA TYR A 84 -1.66 -19.23 -1.03
C TYR A 84 -2.00 -20.06 0.21
N SER A 85 -1.02 -20.81 0.70
CA SER A 85 -1.13 -21.53 1.98
C SER A 85 -1.00 -20.53 3.15
N LYS A 86 -1.43 -20.94 4.35
CA LYS A 86 -1.45 -20.07 5.55
C LYS A 86 -0.13 -19.34 5.80
N VAL A 87 1.02 -20.00 5.60
CA VAL A 87 2.34 -19.41 5.88
C VAL A 87 2.72 -18.30 4.89
N PRO A 88 2.79 -18.50 3.55
CA PRO A 88 3.03 -17.39 2.62
C PRO A 88 1.98 -16.28 2.71
N ASN A 89 0.71 -16.63 2.94
CA ASN A 89 -0.36 -15.64 3.12
C ASN A 89 -0.13 -14.74 4.35
N PHE A 90 0.28 -15.33 5.48
CA PHE A 90 0.62 -14.58 6.69
C PHE A 90 1.88 -13.74 6.51
N MET A 91 2.90 -14.23 5.79
CA MET A 91 4.09 -13.44 5.50
C MET A 91 3.76 -12.23 4.61
N LEU A 92 2.96 -12.41 3.55
CA LEU A 92 2.49 -11.31 2.71
C LEU A 92 1.67 -10.27 3.51
N TRP A 93 0.83 -10.72 4.46
CA TRP A 93 0.13 -9.82 5.37
C TRP A 93 1.10 -8.98 6.22
N VAL A 94 2.11 -9.60 6.84
CA VAL A 94 3.09 -8.88 7.67
C VAL A 94 3.82 -7.80 6.87
N VAL A 95 4.30 -8.11 5.66
CA VAL A 95 5.04 -7.13 4.85
C VAL A 95 4.10 -6.01 4.35
N ALA A 96 2.86 -6.35 3.97
CA ALA A 96 1.87 -5.36 3.57
C ALA A 96 1.47 -4.39 4.70
N GLU A 97 1.24 -4.88 5.93
CA GLU A 97 0.97 -4.01 7.09
C GLU A 97 2.17 -3.12 7.45
N ILE A 98 3.39 -3.68 7.45
CA ILE A 98 4.62 -2.91 7.67
C ILE A 98 4.75 -1.82 6.60
N THR A 99 4.33 -2.08 5.36
CA THR A 99 4.35 -1.10 4.26
C THR A 99 3.29 0.00 4.43
N VAL A 100 2.08 -0.35 4.90
CA VAL A 100 1.04 0.65 5.26
C VAL A 100 1.50 1.56 6.40
N VAL A 101 2.27 1.05 7.36
CA VAL A 101 2.90 1.88 8.40
C VAL A 101 4.06 2.70 7.82
N ALA A 102 4.89 2.12 6.94
CA ALA A 102 6.05 2.80 6.37
C ALA A 102 5.68 3.94 5.40
N CYS A 103 4.59 3.84 4.64
CA CYS A 103 4.16 4.93 3.74
C CYS A 103 3.64 6.16 4.50
N ASP A 104 3.25 6.00 5.77
CA ASP A 104 2.86 7.13 6.64
C ASP A 104 4.07 7.89 7.22
N ILE A 105 5.27 7.27 7.26
CA ILE A 105 6.47 7.84 7.89
C ILE A 105 6.93 9.17 7.23
N PRO A 106 7.06 9.30 5.90
CA PRO A 106 7.59 10.52 5.30
C PRO A 106 6.72 11.75 5.56
N GLU A 107 5.40 11.56 5.65
CA GLU A 107 4.44 12.62 5.98
C GLU A 107 4.60 13.10 7.43
N VAL A 108 4.82 12.19 8.37
CA VAL A 108 5.03 12.54 9.80
C VAL A 108 6.39 13.22 10.01
N CYS A 109 7.42 12.83 9.27
CA CYS A 109 8.79 13.35 9.38
C CYS A 109 8.97 14.76 8.78
N ASN A 110 7.91 15.36 8.22
CA ASN A 110 7.95 16.65 7.56
C ASN A 110 7.95 17.83 8.56
N ALA A 111 9.08 18.01 9.26
CA ALA A 111 9.28 19.09 10.22
C ALA A 111 10.20 20.20 9.66
N SER A 112 9.72 21.45 9.67
CA SER A 112 10.42 22.61 9.14
C SER A 112 11.20 23.37 10.21
N ASP A 113 12.14 22.72 10.90
CA ASP A 113 13.02 23.38 11.87
C ASP A 113 14.44 22.79 11.83
N LEU A 114 15.43 23.66 11.60
CA LEU A 114 16.83 23.28 11.37
C LEU A 114 17.77 24.46 11.65
N SER A 115 18.77 24.27 12.52
CA SER A 115 19.79 25.29 12.80
C SER A 115 20.63 25.59 11.54
N PRO A 116 21.08 26.84 11.31
CA PRO A 116 21.89 27.17 10.14
C PRO A 116 23.21 26.39 10.01
N GLU A 117 23.78 25.86 11.11
CA GLU A 117 25.06 25.11 11.04
C GLU A 117 24.95 23.71 10.38
N ASP A 118 23.83 23.00 10.54
CA ASP A 118 23.64 21.65 9.96
C ASP A 118 23.45 21.65 8.42
N ARG A 119 23.35 22.85 7.84
CA ARG A 119 22.88 23.10 6.48
C ARG A 119 23.95 22.85 5.40
N GLU A 120 25.23 22.78 5.76
CA GLU A 120 26.33 22.48 4.82
C GLU A 120 26.60 20.98 4.64
N SER A 121 26.20 20.12 5.59
CA SER A 121 26.63 18.70 5.59
C SER A 121 25.74 17.74 4.78
N CYS A 122 24.65 18.22 4.16
CA CYS A 122 23.68 17.37 3.47
C CYS A 122 23.37 17.80 2.03
N GLN A 123 24.15 17.24 1.10
CA GLN A 123 23.74 17.05 -0.29
C GLN A 123 22.96 15.73 -0.44
N ASP A 124 21.64 15.78 -0.23
CA ASP A 124 20.69 15.22 -1.21
C ASP A 124 19.30 15.83 -0.97
N LEU A 125 18.30 15.42 -1.77
CA LEU A 125 16.95 16.01 -1.90
C LEU A 125 16.25 16.32 -0.56
N ASP A 126 16.40 17.56 -0.08
CA ASP A 126 15.63 18.10 1.05
C ASP A 126 14.43 18.91 0.54
N LEU A 127 13.26 18.64 1.13
CA LEU A 127 11.97 19.28 0.83
C LEU A 127 12.01 20.79 1.07
N ASN A 128 12.88 21.26 1.98
CA ASN A 128 13.13 22.70 2.18
C ASN A 128 13.76 23.36 0.96
N LYS A 129 14.65 22.66 0.22
CA LYS A 129 15.23 23.16 -1.04
C LYS A 129 14.14 23.28 -2.12
N ALA A 130 13.17 22.37 -2.15
CA ALA A 130 12.03 22.47 -3.07
C ALA A 130 11.24 23.77 -2.83
N SER A 131 10.85 24.09 -1.59
CA SER A 131 10.13 25.34 -1.29
C SER A 131 10.94 26.60 -1.60
N PHE A 132 12.27 26.58 -1.39
CA PHE A 132 13.17 27.68 -1.72
C PHE A 132 13.32 27.89 -3.23
N LEU A 133 13.52 26.81 -4.00
CA LEU A 133 13.58 26.85 -5.46
C LEU A 133 12.24 27.32 -6.06
N LEU A 134 11.12 26.83 -5.52
CA LEU A 134 9.79 27.20 -5.96
C LEU A 134 9.50 28.69 -5.63
N ARG A 135 10.07 29.24 -4.54
CA ARG A 135 10.00 30.68 -4.21
C ARG A 135 10.78 31.59 -5.19
N ASN A 136 11.79 31.07 -5.88
CA ASN A 136 12.49 31.79 -6.95
C ASN A 136 11.72 31.80 -8.29
N VAL A 137 10.78 30.86 -8.49
CA VAL A 137 10.01 30.71 -9.73
C VAL A 137 8.58 31.26 -9.59
N VAL A 138 8.00 31.11 -8.40
CA VAL A 138 6.67 31.60 -8.02
C VAL A 138 6.88 32.46 -6.77
N ASP A 139 6.42 33.72 -6.84
CA ASP A 139 6.65 34.79 -5.85
C ASP A 139 6.12 34.45 -4.43
N LYS A 140 6.11 35.41 -3.49
CA LYS A 140 5.77 35.37 -2.04
C LYS A 140 4.72 34.35 -1.54
N TRP A 141 3.83 33.85 -2.39
CA TRP A 141 2.83 32.82 -2.09
C TRP A 141 3.34 31.37 -2.11
N SER A 142 4.48 31.09 -2.77
CA SER A 142 5.04 29.74 -2.96
C SER A 142 5.08 28.93 -1.66
N SER A 143 5.70 29.45 -0.60
CA SER A 143 5.82 28.74 0.69
C SER A 143 4.46 28.43 1.35
N LYS A 144 3.44 29.28 1.15
CA LYS A 144 2.08 29.02 1.67
C LYS A 144 1.36 27.96 0.84
N LEU A 145 1.46 28.02 -0.48
CA LEU A 145 0.92 27.00 -1.38
C LEU A 145 1.58 25.64 -1.12
N PHE A 146 2.89 25.62 -0.88
CA PHE A 146 3.64 24.42 -0.54
C PHE A 146 3.17 23.82 0.79
N ALA A 147 3.01 24.62 1.85
CA ALA A 147 2.47 24.16 3.13
C ALA A 147 1.02 23.61 3.00
N ILE A 148 0.17 24.25 2.20
CA ILE A 148 -1.19 23.77 1.92
C ILE A 148 -1.16 22.45 1.13
N ALA A 149 -0.28 22.32 0.13
CA ALA A 149 -0.13 21.12 -0.66
C ALA A 149 0.38 19.93 0.17
N LEU A 150 1.33 20.17 1.09
CA LEU A 150 1.81 19.17 2.03
C LEU A 150 0.70 18.73 3.00
N LEU A 151 -0.01 19.68 3.62
CA LEU A 151 -1.15 19.33 4.49
C LEU A 151 -2.24 18.54 3.73
N ALA A 152 -2.52 18.87 2.47
CA ALA A 152 -3.45 18.13 1.62
C ALA A 152 -2.94 16.71 1.29
N SER A 153 -1.63 16.56 1.03
CA SER A 153 -0.97 15.26 0.86
C SER A 153 -1.15 14.36 2.09
N GLY A 154 -0.89 14.89 3.30
CA GLY A 154 -1.02 14.10 4.51
C GLY A 154 -2.44 13.66 4.85
N GLN A 155 -3.44 14.48 4.55
CA GLN A 155 -4.84 14.08 4.67
C GLN A 155 -5.21 12.98 3.66
N SER A 156 -4.72 13.08 2.41
CA SER A 156 -4.86 12.02 1.39
C SER A 156 -4.22 10.69 1.82
N SER A 157 -3.00 10.74 2.34
CA SER A 157 -2.29 9.56 2.85
C SER A 157 -3.04 8.91 4.01
N THR A 158 -3.60 9.70 4.93
CA THR A 158 -4.42 9.19 6.05
C THR A 158 -5.65 8.39 5.58
N ILE A 159 -6.37 8.90 4.58
CA ILE A 159 -7.53 8.20 4.03
C ILE A 159 -7.08 6.95 3.26
N THR A 160 -6.00 7.05 2.49
CA THR A 160 -5.48 5.93 1.69
C THR A 160 -4.95 4.80 2.58
N GLY A 161 -4.11 5.10 3.57
CA GLY A 161 -3.54 4.13 4.51
C GLY A 161 -4.61 3.42 5.35
N THR A 162 -5.64 4.15 5.81
CA THR A 162 -6.74 3.53 6.58
C THR A 162 -7.60 2.58 5.74
N TYR A 163 -7.82 2.86 4.46
CA TYR A 163 -8.49 1.90 3.56
C TYR A 163 -7.55 0.77 3.12
N ALA A 164 -6.28 1.04 2.83
CA ALA A 164 -5.29 0.04 2.47
C ALA A 164 -5.14 -1.02 3.59
N GLY A 165 -4.94 -0.58 4.83
CA GLY A 165 -4.91 -1.46 6.00
C GLY A 165 -6.21 -2.25 6.20
N GLN A 166 -7.37 -1.73 5.79
CA GLN A 166 -8.61 -2.52 5.79
C GLN A 166 -8.53 -3.69 4.81
N TYR A 167 -8.16 -3.40 3.55
CA TYR A 167 -8.10 -4.40 2.49
C TYR A 167 -6.95 -5.40 2.71
N VAL A 168 -5.85 -5.00 3.37
CA VAL A 168 -4.78 -5.92 3.78
C VAL A 168 -5.29 -6.83 4.91
N MET A 169 -5.75 -6.27 6.03
CA MET A 169 -6.15 -7.04 7.21
C MET A 169 -7.38 -7.94 6.96
N GLN A 170 -8.41 -7.42 6.27
CA GLN A 170 -9.58 -8.20 5.88
C GLN A 170 -9.24 -9.20 4.75
N GLY A 171 -8.41 -8.81 3.77
CA GLY A 171 -8.15 -9.65 2.62
C GLY A 171 -7.26 -10.85 2.92
N PHE A 172 -6.14 -10.64 3.61
CA PHE A 172 -5.24 -11.73 3.98
C PHE A 172 -5.77 -12.53 5.18
N LEU A 173 -6.25 -11.87 6.25
CA LEU A 173 -6.61 -12.53 7.51
C LEU A 173 -8.12 -12.58 7.82
N ASP A 174 -8.98 -11.83 7.14
CA ASP A 174 -10.43 -11.66 7.46
C ASP A 174 -10.64 -11.16 8.90
N LEU A 175 -9.69 -10.34 9.36
CA LEU A 175 -9.76 -9.61 10.61
C LEU A 175 -10.54 -8.31 10.37
N ARG A 176 -11.65 -8.16 11.09
CA ARG A 176 -12.56 -7.02 10.97
C ARG A 176 -12.42 -6.13 12.20
N LEU A 177 -11.51 -5.16 12.12
CA LEU A 177 -11.38 -4.11 13.13
C LEU A 177 -12.20 -2.88 12.73
N GLU A 178 -12.76 -2.20 13.73
CA GLU A 178 -13.48 -0.94 13.52
C GLU A 178 -12.54 0.14 12.94
N PRO A 179 -13.02 1.02 12.03
CA PRO A 179 -12.17 1.98 11.34
C PRO A 179 -11.39 2.92 12.25
N TRP A 180 -11.98 3.34 13.38
CA TRP A 180 -11.34 4.24 14.35
C TRP A 180 -10.16 3.56 15.05
N LEU A 181 -10.33 2.31 15.48
CA LEU A 181 -9.30 1.54 16.19
C LEU A 181 -8.15 1.18 15.24
N ARG A 182 -8.47 0.82 13.99
CA ARG A 182 -7.46 0.58 12.95
C ARG A 182 -6.65 1.83 12.67
N ASN A 183 -7.31 2.97 12.45
CA ASN A 183 -6.63 4.26 12.20
C ASN A 183 -5.73 4.64 13.39
N LEU A 184 -6.22 4.52 14.62
CA LEU A 184 -5.42 4.78 15.81
C LEU A 184 -4.18 3.88 15.87
N LEU A 185 -4.33 2.58 15.60
CA LEU A 185 -3.23 1.61 15.64
C LEU A 185 -2.17 1.91 14.57
N THR A 186 -2.55 2.06 13.29
CA THR A 186 -1.57 2.32 12.22
C THR A 186 -0.90 3.67 12.39
N ARG A 187 -1.64 4.71 12.82
CA ARG A 187 -1.09 6.04 13.12
C ARG A 187 -0.17 6.03 14.33
N CYS A 188 -0.48 5.31 15.41
CA CYS A 188 0.45 5.17 16.54
C CYS A 188 1.73 4.44 16.12
N LEU A 189 1.64 3.38 15.30
CA LEU A 189 2.82 2.67 14.79
C LEU A 189 3.69 3.50 13.84
N ALA A 190 3.11 4.42 13.07
CA ALA A 190 3.88 5.34 12.22
C ALA A 190 4.44 6.54 13.00
N ILE A 191 3.60 7.19 13.82
CA ILE A 191 3.92 8.46 14.47
C ILE A 191 4.89 8.29 15.64
N ILE A 192 4.68 7.30 16.51
CA ILE A 192 5.47 7.18 17.75
C ILE A 192 6.95 6.92 17.44
N PRO A 193 7.35 5.96 16.57
CA PRO A 193 8.75 5.75 16.23
C PRO A 193 9.36 6.96 15.51
N SER A 194 8.60 7.58 14.59
CA SER A 194 9.05 8.76 13.83
C SER A 194 9.32 9.95 14.74
N LEU A 195 8.43 10.21 15.70
CA LEU A 195 8.59 11.26 16.70
C LEU A 195 9.80 10.99 17.61
N ILE A 196 10.00 9.76 18.08
CA ILE A 196 11.17 9.40 18.90
C ILE A 196 12.48 9.62 18.13
N VAL A 197 12.56 9.14 16.88
CA VAL A 197 13.76 9.31 16.04
C VAL A 197 14.01 10.78 15.71
N SER A 198 12.97 11.57 15.45
CA SER A 198 13.08 13.01 15.17
C SER A 198 13.50 13.81 16.42
N LEU A 199 12.95 13.51 17.60
CA LEU A 199 13.33 14.17 18.85
C LEU A 199 14.77 13.87 19.29
N ILE A 200 15.28 12.67 19.01
CA ILE A 200 16.65 12.28 19.38
C ILE A 200 17.68 12.68 18.31
N GLY A 201 17.35 12.50 17.03
CA GLY A 201 18.27 12.66 15.90
C GLY A 201 18.08 13.95 15.09
N GLY A 202 17.12 14.79 15.46
CA GLY A 202 16.73 15.98 14.70
C GLY A 202 16.32 15.68 13.26
N SER A 203 16.49 16.69 12.41
CA SER A 203 16.27 16.60 10.95
C SER A 203 17.10 15.51 10.26
N ALA A 204 18.34 15.29 10.69
CA ALA A 204 19.20 14.22 10.17
C ALA A 204 18.65 12.83 10.52
N GLY A 205 17.99 12.68 11.68
CA GLY A 205 17.23 11.49 12.05
C GLY A 205 15.98 11.30 11.17
N ALA A 206 15.20 12.36 10.99
CA ALA A 206 14.01 12.36 10.13
C ALA A 206 14.34 11.97 8.67
N GLY A 207 15.38 12.57 8.08
CA GLY A 207 15.85 12.24 6.72
C GLY A 207 16.29 10.78 6.57
N LYS A 208 17.01 10.22 7.55
CA LYS A 208 17.37 8.80 7.57
C LYS A 208 16.13 7.90 7.65
N LEU A 209 15.10 8.30 8.40
CA LEU A 209 13.88 7.51 8.53
C LEU A 209 13.05 7.50 7.24
N ILE A 210 13.05 8.61 6.46
CA ILE A 210 12.47 8.64 5.11
C ILE A 210 13.17 7.62 4.20
N ILE A 211 14.50 7.57 4.20
CA ILE A 211 15.26 6.59 3.40
C ILE A 211 14.91 5.14 3.80
N ILE A 212 14.78 4.86 5.10
CA ILE A 212 14.35 3.54 5.60
C ILE A 212 12.93 3.20 5.14
N ALA A 213 12.00 4.15 5.18
CA ALA A 213 10.64 3.95 4.67
C ALA A 213 10.63 3.64 3.16
N SER A 214 11.44 4.34 2.36
CA SER A 214 11.62 4.03 0.93
C SER A 214 12.22 2.63 0.69
N MET A 215 13.19 2.19 1.50
CA MET A 215 13.72 0.82 1.43
C MET A 215 12.65 -0.25 1.68
N ILE A 216 11.77 -0.03 2.67
CA ILE A 216 10.66 -0.94 2.98
C ILE A 216 9.68 -1.02 1.79
N LEU A 217 9.30 0.13 1.22
CA LEU A 217 8.41 0.17 0.05
C LEU A 217 9.00 -0.56 -1.16
N SER A 218 10.30 -0.41 -1.43
CA SER A 218 11.00 -1.14 -2.49
C SER A 218 11.08 -2.65 -2.25
N PHE A 219 11.04 -3.11 -1.00
CA PHE A 219 11.01 -4.53 -0.65
C PHE A 219 9.62 -5.15 -0.85
N GLU A 220 8.54 -4.45 -0.51
CA GLU A 220 7.16 -4.97 -0.69
C GLU A 220 6.73 -5.01 -2.15
N LEU A 221 7.18 -4.07 -2.99
CA LEU A 221 6.61 -3.88 -4.33
C LEU A 221 6.54 -5.17 -5.17
N PRO A 222 7.57 -6.03 -5.26
CA PRO A 222 7.48 -7.30 -5.99
C PRO A 222 6.46 -8.30 -5.40
N PHE A 223 6.24 -8.29 -4.08
CA PHE A 223 5.31 -9.17 -3.39
C PHE A 223 3.85 -8.81 -3.66
N ALA A 224 3.54 -7.53 -3.84
CA ALA A 224 2.24 -7.07 -4.34
C ALA A 224 2.09 -7.27 -5.87
N LEU A 225 3.16 -7.00 -6.63
CA LEU A 225 3.10 -6.95 -8.09
C LEU A 225 3.02 -8.33 -8.76
N VAL A 226 3.79 -9.32 -8.31
CA VAL A 226 3.81 -10.65 -8.91
C VAL A 226 2.43 -11.34 -8.86
N PRO A 227 1.72 -11.40 -7.71
CA PRO A 227 0.37 -11.95 -7.66
C PRO A 227 -0.60 -11.20 -8.58
N LEU A 228 -0.54 -9.86 -8.61
CA LEU A 228 -1.43 -9.03 -9.42
C LEU A 228 -1.29 -9.32 -10.93
N LEU A 229 -0.07 -9.29 -11.46
CA LEU A 229 0.22 -9.60 -12.86
C LEU A 229 -0.24 -11.02 -13.23
N LYS A 230 -0.02 -11.96 -12.31
CA LYS A 230 -0.34 -13.38 -12.49
C LYS A 230 -1.83 -13.69 -12.45
N PHE A 231 -2.60 -13.02 -11.60
CA PHE A 231 -4.05 -13.22 -11.54
C PHE A 231 -4.76 -12.54 -12.71
N THR A 232 -4.33 -11.33 -13.09
CA THR A 232 -4.89 -10.58 -14.23
C THR A 232 -4.56 -11.20 -15.59
N SER A 233 -3.42 -11.89 -15.69
CA SER A 233 -3.05 -12.68 -16.88
C SER A 233 -3.69 -14.07 -16.95
N SER A 234 -4.42 -14.51 -15.91
CA SER A 234 -4.92 -15.89 -15.82
C SER A 234 -6.39 -16.01 -16.23
N LYS A 235 -6.64 -16.69 -17.36
CA LYS A 235 -8.00 -17.08 -17.81
C LYS A 235 -8.79 -17.84 -16.74
N THR A 236 -8.12 -18.60 -15.89
CA THR A 236 -8.73 -19.37 -14.80
C THR A 236 -9.28 -18.50 -13.65
N LYS A 237 -8.82 -17.24 -13.53
CA LYS A 237 -9.25 -16.29 -12.50
C LYS A 237 -10.14 -15.16 -13.05
N MET A 238 -9.83 -14.63 -14.23
CA MET A 238 -10.60 -13.56 -14.89
C MET A 238 -11.63 -14.04 -15.94
N GLY A 239 -11.67 -15.33 -16.25
CA GLY A 239 -12.63 -15.88 -17.22
C GLY A 239 -12.46 -15.30 -18.63
N SER A 240 -13.58 -14.84 -19.21
CA SER A 240 -13.64 -14.16 -20.51
C SER A 240 -12.97 -12.79 -20.51
N HIS A 241 -12.84 -12.13 -19.36
CA HIS A 241 -12.26 -10.80 -19.21
C HIS A 241 -10.75 -10.81 -18.91
N ALA A 242 -10.10 -11.97 -19.03
CA ALA A 242 -8.65 -12.08 -18.85
C ALA A 242 -7.88 -11.27 -19.92
N ASN A 243 -6.75 -10.70 -19.52
CA ASN A 243 -5.91 -9.89 -20.40
C ASN A 243 -5.54 -10.63 -21.69
N SER A 244 -5.51 -9.89 -22.81
CA SER A 244 -4.95 -10.39 -24.05
C SER A 244 -3.46 -10.71 -23.88
N LEU A 245 -2.93 -11.60 -24.72
CA LEU A 245 -1.51 -11.99 -24.65
C LEU A 245 -0.57 -10.77 -24.75
N VAL A 246 -0.94 -9.77 -25.55
CA VAL A 246 -0.20 -8.51 -25.71
C VAL A 246 -0.20 -7.70 -24.40
N ILE A 247 -1.37 -7.51 -23.78
CA ILE A 247 -1.48 -6.76 -22.50
C ILE A 247 -0.72 -7.51 -21.40
N SER A 248 -0.83 -8.84 -21.35
CA SER A 248 -0.05 -9.68 -20.43
C SER A 248 1.45 -9.49 -20.63
N SER A 249 1.98 -9.64 -21.84
CA SER A 249 3.41 -9.45 -22.12
C SER A 249 3.90 -8.04 -21.78
N VAL A 250 3.16 -6.99 -22.18
CA VAL A 250 3.53 -5.58 -21.87
C VAL A 250 3.53 -5.33 -20.36
N THR A 251 2.54 -5.81 -19.64
CA THR A 251 2.43 -5.60 -18.18
C THR A 251 3.46 -6.40 -17.39
N TRP A 252 3.83 -7.60 -17.85
CA TRP A 252 4.97 -8.35 -17.30
C TRP A 252 6.32 -7.70 -17.59
N ILE A 253 6.52 -7.07 -18.76
CA ILE A 253 7.74 -6.31 -19.06
C ILE A 253 7.84 -5.06 -18.17
N ILE A 254 6.78 -4.26 -18.09
CA ILE A 254 6.73 -3.05 -17.25
C ILE A 254 6.95 -3.43 -15.78
N GLY A 255 6.22 -4.45 -15.29
CA GLY A 255 6.36 -4.89 -13.91
C GLY A 255 7.73 -5.51 -13.61
N GLY A 256 8.29 -6.27 -14.55
CA GLY A 256 9.66 -6.80 -14.47
C GLY A 256 10.70 -5.70 -14.35
N LEU A 257 10.56 -4.62 -15.14
CA LEU A 257 11.43 -3.45 -15.06
C LEU A 257 11.32 -2.75 -13.69
N ILE A 258 10.10 -2.53 -13.18
CA ILE A 258 9.89 -1.88 -11.89
C ILE A 258 10.46 -2.73 -10.74
N MET A 259 10.25 -4.05 -10.76
CA MET A 259 10.86 -4.96 -9.78
C MET A 259 12.39 -4.93 -9.87
N GLY A 260 12.95 -4.97 -11.08
CA GLY A 260 14.40 -4.89 -11.29
C GLY A 260 15.03 -3.59 -10.73
N ILE A 261 14.38 -2.45 -10.96
CA ILE A 261 14.81 -1.15 -10.43
C ILE A 261 14.73 -1.13 -8.89
N ASN A 262 13.66 -1.66 -8.29
CA ASN A 262 13.50 -1.71 -6.83
C ASN A 262 14.48 -2.68 -6.17
N ILE A 263 14.74 -3.85 -6.78
CA ILE A 263 15.79 -4.78 -6.35
C ILE A 263 17.17 -4.11 -6.41
N TYR A 264 17.48 -3.42 -7.51
CA TYR A 264 18.73 -2.66 -7.64
C TYR A 264 18.85 -1.55 -6.58
N TYR A 265 17.80 -0.79 -6.33
CA TYR A 265 17.77 0.24 -5.28
C TYR A 265 18.00 -0.36 -3.89
N LEU A 266 17.31 -1.45 -3.55
CA LEU A 266 17.45 -2.14 -2.27
C LEU A 266 18.89 -2.68 -2.07
N VAL A 267 19.43 -3.38 -3.06
CA VAL A 267 20.78 -3.97 -2.99
C VAL A 267 21.86 -2.88 -2.96
N SER A 268 21.77 -1.87 -3.82
CA SER A 268 22.75 -0.78 -3.84
C SER A 268 22.73 0.06 -2.56
N SER A 269 21.55 0.29 -1.97
CA SER A 269 21.43 1.02 -0.71
C SER A 269 21.93 0.20 0.49
N PHE A 270 21.72 -1.12 0.49
CA PHE A 270 22.33 -2.02 1.47
C PHE A 270 23.87 -2.08 1.35
N ILE A 271 24.42 -2.12 0.13
CA ILE A 271 25.87 -2.07 -0.10
C ILE A 271 26.44 -0.73 0.37
N LYS A 272 25.78 0.40 0.09
CA LYS A 272 26.17 1.73 0.60
C LYS A 272 26.21 1.76 2.13
N LEU A 273 25.20 1.17 2.79
CA LEU A 273 25.12 1.05 4.25
C LEU A 273 26.31 0.26 4.83
N LEU A 274 26.71 -0.85 4.21
CA LEU A 274 27.89 -1.61 4.62
C LEU A 274 29.18 -0.78 4.45
N LEU A 275 29.39 -0.19 3.27
CA LEU A 275 30.63 0.51 2.90
C LEU A 275 30.88 1.79 3.70
N HIS A 276 29.84 2.53 4.07
CA HIS A 276 29.97 3.79 4.84
C HIS A 276 29.75 3.60 6.35
N SER A 277 29.67 2.36 6.84
CA SER A 277 29.49 2.12 8.28
C SER A 277 30.80 2.31 9.05
N HIS A 278 30.80 3.19 10.05
CA HIS A 278 31.90 3.36 11.03
C HIS A 278 31.96 2.21 12.06
N MET A 279 31.53 1.01 11.66
CA MET A 279 31.35 -0.15 12.54
C MET A 279 32.63 -0.99 12.62
N ASN A 280 32.80 -1.74 13.71
CA ASN A 280 33.89 -2.71 13.83
C ASN A 280 33.82 -3.75 12.71
N LEU A 281 34.98 -4.14 12.16
CA LEU A 281 35.07 -5.06 11.01
C LEU A 281 34.23 -6.34 11.18
N ALA A 282 34.24 -6.95 12.37
CA ALA A 282 33.43 -8.13 12.68
C ALA A 282 31.92 -7.89 12.54
N ALA A 283 31.43 -6.70 12.92
CA ALA A 283 30.03 -6.32 12.77
C ALA A 283 29.66 -6.04 11.30
N ILE A 284 30.58 -5.47 10.51
CA ILE A 284 30.40 -5.30 9.06
C ILE A 284 30.29 -6.66 8.37
N VAL A 285 31.19 -7.61 8.69
CA VAL A 285 31.16 -8.98 8.13
C VAL A 285 29.88 -9.72 8.52
N PHE A 286 29.47 -9.64 9.80
CA PHE A 286 28.23 -10.27 10.26
C PHE A 286 26.98 -9.67 9.60
N LEU A 287 26.87 -8.33 9.54
CA LEU A 287 25.77 -7.63 8.89
C LEU A 287 25.72 -7.92 7.39
N GLY A 288 26.89 -7.99 6.73
CA GLY A 288 27.02 -8.38 5.34
C GLY A 288 26.52 -9.79 5.08
N LEU A 289 26.98 -10.78 5.85
CA LEU A 289 26.55 -12.17 5.72
C LEU A 289 25.04 -12.32 5.90
N LEU A 290 24.48 -11.68 6.94
CA LEU A 290 23.05 -11.72 7.25
C LEU A 290 22.21 -11.03 6.17
N GLY A 291 22.64 -9.84 5.69
CA GLY A 291 21.91 -9.08 4.68
C GLY A 291 21.98 -9.69 3.29
N PHE A 292 23.13 -10.22 2.85
CA PHE A 292 23.22 -10.96 1.59
C PHE A 292 22.41 -12.27 1.63
N SER A 293 22.37 -12.96 2.78
CA SER A 293 21.46 -14.09 2.99
C SER A 293 19.99 -13.66 2.90
N GLY A 294 19.62 -12.55 3.52
CA GLY A 294 18.29 -11.95 3.41
C GLY A 294 17.89 -11.60 1.96
N ILE A 295 18.80 -10.99 1.19
CA ILE A 295 18.60 -10.71 -0.24
C ILE A 295 18.43 -12.00 -1.05
N ALA A 296 19.20 -13.05 -0.77
CA ALA A 296 19.05 -14.35 -1.44
C ALA A 296 17.68 -15.00 -1.13
N ILE A 297 17.23 -14.95 0.12
CA ILE A 297 15.89 -15.43 0.54
C ILE A 297 14.78 -14.61 -0.14
N TYR A 298 14.94 -13.28 -0.21
CA TYR A 298 14.03 -12.36 -0.89
C TYR A 298 13.87 -12.69 -2.39
N LEU A 299 15.00 -12.85 -3.11
CA LEU A 299 14.98 -13.25 -4.52
C LEU A 299 14.38 -14.65 -4.72
N ALA A 300 14.66 -15.60 -3.83
CA ALA A 300 14.05 -16.93 -3.85
C ALA A 300 12.53 -16.88 -3.61
N ALA A 301 12.05 -15.99 -2.73
CA ALA A 301 10.62 -15.79 -2.46
C ALA A 301 9.90 -15.17 -3.68
N ILE A 302 10.50 -14.19 -4.36
CA ILE A 302 9.99 -13.64 -5.62
C ILE A 302 9.95 -14.75 -6.69
N GLY A 303 11.04 -15.49 -6.86
CA GLY A 303 11.12 -16.62 -7.81
C GLY A 303 10.05 -17.69 -7.55
N TYR A 304 9.80 -18.02 -6.28
CA TYR A 304 8.72 -18.91 -5.85
C TYR A 304 7.33 -18.38 -6.25
N LEU A 305 7.05 -17.10 -6.01
CA LEU A 305 5.78 -16.48 -6.39
C LEU A 305 5.57 -16.42 -7.89
N VAL A 306 6.62 -16.20 -8.69
CA VAL A 306 6.55 -16.22 -10.16
C VAL A 306 6.31 -17.65 -10.67
N LEU A 307 7.15 -18.61 -10.26
CA LEU A 307 7.18 -19.97 -10.82
C LEU A 307 6.05 -20.90 -10.36
N ARG A 308 5.45 -20.67 -9.18
CA ARG A 308 4.35 -21.50 -8.66
C ARG A 308 3.17 -21.55 -9.65
N LYS A 309 2.61 -22.71 -9.99
CA LYS A 309 1.38 -22.77 -10.80
C LYS A 309 0.18 -22.23 -9.99
N ASN A 310 -0.76 -21.53 -10.64
CA ASN A 310 -2.03 -21.15 -10.02
C ASN A 310 -2.88 -22.40 -9.72
N ARG A 311 -3.61 -22.40 -8.60
CA ARG A 311 -4.68 -23.37 -8.31
C ARG A 311 -5.83 -23.14 -9.28
N GLU A 312 -6.20 -24.21 -9.96
CA GLU A 312 -7.39 -24.25 -10.82
C GLU A 312 -8.65 -24.02 -9.97
N SER A 313 -9.55 -23.18 -10.47
CA SER A 313 -10.76 -22.75 -9.77
C SER A 313 -11.82 -23.85 -9.84
N THR A 314 -12.25 -24.36 -8.67
CA THR A 314 -13.20 -25.46 -8.55
C THR A 314 -14.58 -25.17 -9.16
N HIS A 315 -14.91 -23.90 -9.40
CA HIS A 315 -16.18 -23.46 -9.99
C HIS A 315 -16.40 -23.97 -11.42
N CYS A 316 -15.35 -24.33 -12.17
CA CYS A 316 -15.50 -24.84 -13.54
C CYS A 316 -15.85 -26.34 -13.64
N LYS A 317 -16.27 -26.98 -12.53
CA LYS A 317 -16.76 -28.38 -12.53
C LYS A 317 -18.28 -28.54 -12.39
N HIS A 318 -19.02 -27.45 -12.12
CA HIS A 318 -20.49 -27.47 -11.97
C HIS A 318 -21.26 -26.70 -13.05
N ALA A 319 -20.56 -26.24 -14.10
CA ALA A 319 -21.19 -25.60 -15.26
C ALA A 319 -21.30 -26.53 -16.49
N VAL A 320 -20.85 -27.79 -16.37
CA VAL A 320 -20.86 -28.81 -17.45
C VAL A 320 -21.19 -30.19 -16.87
N THR A 321 -22.41 -30.31 -16.34
CA THR A 321 -23.13 -31.56 -16.04
C THR A 321 -24.62 -31.29 -16.13
#